data_AF-C4II56-F1
#
_entry.id   AF-C4II56-F1
#
_cell.length_a   1.000
_cell.length_b   1.000
_cell.length_c   1.000
_cell.angle_alpha   90.00
_cell.angle_beta   90.00
_cell.angle_gamma   90.00
#
_symmetry.space_group_name_H-M   'P 1'
#
loop_
_entity.id
_entity.type
_entity.pdbx_description
1 polymer ?
#
loop_
_entity_poly.entity_id
_entity_poly.type
_entity_poly.pdbx_seq_one_letter_code
_entity_poly.pdbx_strand_id
1 'polypeptide(L)' 'MANSRLPRAGDKVKIVNCKAALKNQDRVFTVKASPYVLDRKLVVVLKEIRGYFEAKHLEIVK' A
#
# COMPACT_ATOMS: atom_id res chain seq x y z
N MET A 1 -9.18 -8.48 -6.28
CA MET A 1 -9.15 -7.68 -7.53
C MET A 1 -7.97 -6.73 -7.43
N ALA A 2 -7.19 -6.55 -8.50
CA ALA A 2 -6.11 -5.56 -8.50
C ALA A 2 -6.74 -4.15 -8.64
N ASN A 3 -6.23 -3.16 -7.90
CA ASN A 3 -6.75 -1.79 -7.97
C ASN A 3 -6.81 -1.30 -9.42
N SER A 4 -7.91 -0.65 -9.79
CA SER A 4 -8.06 0.01 -11.11
C SER A 4 -7.02 1.12 -11.35
N ARG A 5 -6.39 1.63 -10.28
CA ARG A 5 -5.39 2.69 -10.32
C ARG A 5 -4.34 2.51 -9.23
N LEU A 6 -3.20 3.18 -9.38
CA LEU A 6 -2.19 3.23 -8.33
C LEU A 6 -2.69 4.04 -7.11
N PRO A 7 -2.34 3.63 -5.87
CA PRO A 7 -2.71 4.37 -4.67
C PRO A 7 -2.10 5.78 -4.67
N ARG A 8 -2.87 6.81 -4.34
CA ARG A 8 -2.37 8.20 -4.26
C ARG A 8 -2.26 8.66 -2.81
N ALA A 9 -1.48 9.72 -2.57
CA ALA A 9 -1.41 10.34 -1.26
C ALA A 9 -2.80 10.67 -0.73
N GLY A 10 -3.10 10.23 0.49
CA GLY A 10 -4.42 10.38 1.12
C GLY A 10 -5.39 9.22 0.90
N ASP A 11 -5.15 8.33 -0.07
CA ASP A 11 -5.99 7.13 -0.25
C ASP A 11 -5.86 6.21 0.97
N LYS A 12 -6.97 5.54 1.31
CA LYS A 12 -6.99 4.47 2.31
C LYS A 12 -6.71 3.14 1.62
N VAL A 13 -5.80 2.34 2.17
CA VAL A 13 -5.39 1.06 1.61
C VAL A 13 -5.31 -0.04 2.67
N LYS A 14 -5.56 -1.28 2.25
CA LYS A 14 -5.25 -2.49 3.01
C LYS A 14 -4.05 -3.18 2.39
N ILE A 15 -3.24 -3.81 3.22
CA ILE A 15 -2.13 -4.64 2.75
C ILE A 15 -2.68 -6.03 2.45
N VAL A 16 -2.46 -6.53 1.24
CA VAL A 16 -2.93 -7.84 0.75
C VAL A 16 -1.79 -8.63 0.12
N ASN A 17 -1.96 -9.96 0.03
CA ASN A 17 -1.06 -10.84 -0.73
C ASN A 17 0.43 -10.77 -0.36
N CYS A 18 0.77 -10.49 0.91
CA CYS A 18 2.16 -10.56 1.40
C CYS A 18 2.22 -10.96 2.89
N LYS A 19 3.42 -11.31 3.39
CA LYS A 19 3.60 -11.66 4.82
C LYS A 19 3.16 -10.54 5.77
N ALA A 20 3.29 -9.28 5.36
CA ALA A 20 2.82 -8.14 6.13
C ALA A 20 1.29 -8.03 6.19
N ALA A 21 0.57 -8.59 5.19
CA ALA A 21 -0.89 -8.68 5.21
C ALA A 21 -1.38 -9.58 6.35
N LEU A 22 -0.72 -10.72 6.58
CA LEU A 22 -1.06 -11.64 7.67
C LEU A 22 -0.94 -10.98 9.06
N LYS A 23 0.07 -10.11 9.23
CA LYS A 23 0.30 -9.38 10.50
C LYS A 23 -0.59 -8.16 10.68
N ASN A 24 -1.12 -7.62 9.59
CA ASN A 24 -1.92 -6.38 9.59
C ASN A 24 -3.31 -6.65 9.00
N GLN A 25 -3.84 -7.84 9.23
CA GLN A 25 -5.17 -8.21 8.78
C GLN A 25 -6.18 -7.23 9.40
N ASP A 26 -7.12 -6.77 8.59
CA ASP A 26 -8.16 -5.78 8.93
C ASP A 26 -7.69 -4.35 9.25
N ARG A 27 -6.39 -4.06 9.21
CA ARG A 27 -5.90 -2.69 9.33
C ARG A 27 -6.02 -1.93 8.02
N VAL A 28 -6.53 -0.71 8.13
CA VAL A 28 -6.55 0.28 7.05
C VAL A 28 -5.44 1.28 7.30
N PHE A 29 -4.68 1.56 6.26
CA PHE A 29 -3.55 2.48 6.25
C PHE A 29 -3.84 3.65 5.34
N THR A 30 -3.22 4.78 5.62
CA THR A 30 -3.29 5.96 4.77
C THR A 30 -2.00 6.07 3.97
N VAL A 31 -2.13 6.26 2.66
CA VAL A 31 -0.97 6.52 1.81
C VAL A 31 -0.37 7.88 2.17
N LYS A 32 0.91 7.91 2.55
CA LYS A 32 1.64 9.11 2.95
C LYS A 32 2.03 9.95 1.74
N ALA A 33 2.52 9.31 0.69
CA ALA A 33 3.04 9.96 -0.51
C ALA A 33 2.70 9.13 -1.75
N SER A 34 2.68 9.79 -2.90
CA SER A 34 2.48 9.13 -4.19
C SER A 34 3.51 8.01 -4.42
N PRO A 35 3.15 6.96 -5.18
CA PRO A 35 4.05 5.85 -5.45
C PRO A 35 5.26 6.31 -6.23
N TYR A 36 6.41 5.70 -5.96
CA TYR A 36 7.63 5.94 -6.71
C TYR A 36 8.38 4.64 -6.93
N VAL A 37 9.35 4.66 -7.84
CA VAL A 37 10.15 3.49 -8.19
C VAL A 37 11.35 3.40 -7.24
N LEU A 38 11.46 2.29 -6.54
CA LEU A 38 12.63 1.92 -5.75
C LEU A 38 13.05 0.52 -6.17
N ASP A 39 14.31 0.36 -6.59
CA ASP A 39 14.86 -0.93 -7.05
C ASP A 39 13.96 -1.64 -8.09
N ARG A 40 13.59 -0.89 -9.15
CA ARG A 40 12.69 -1.35 -10.23
C ARG A 40 11.28 -1.78 -9.78
N LYS A 41 10.89 -1.51 -8.54
CA LYS A 41 9.57 -1.81 -7.98
C LYS A 41 8.81 -0.54 -7.66
N LEU A 42 7.52 -0.51 -7.96
CA LEU A 42 6.62 0.56 -7.53
C LEU A 42 6.29 0.36 -6.05
N VAL A 43 6.77 1.27 -5.21
CA VAL A 43 6.56 1.25 -3.77
C VAL A 43 5.77 2.45 -3.29
N VAL A 44 5.11 2.26 -2.16
CA VAL A 44 4.28 3.24 -1.48
C VAL A 44 4.67 3.29 -0.01
N VAL A 45 4.65 4.50 0.55
CA VAL A 45 4.87 4.73 1.98
C VAL A 45 3.52 4.96 2.64
N LEU A 46 3.28 4.26 3.74
CA LEU A 46 2.06 4.39 4.55
C LEU A 46 2.33 5.29 5.77
N LYS A 47 1.31 5.97 6.30
CA LYS A 47 1.48 6.90 7.43
C LYS A 47 1.71 6.17 8.76
N GLU A 48 0.97 5.09 8.99
CA GLU A 48 0.86 4.42 10.28
C GLU A 48 1.95 3.36 10.50
N ILE A 49 2.71 3.01 9.46
CA ILE A 49 3.76 2.00 9.52
C ILE A 49 5.00 2.47 8.75
N ARG A 50 6.17 2.22 9.33
CA ARG A 50 7.46 2.48 8.67
C ARG A 50 7.79 1.35 7.70
N GLY A 51 8.14 1.72 6.47
CA GLY A 51 8.57 0.78 5.44
C GLY A 51 8.09 1.16 4.06
N TYR A 52 8.61 0.43 3.06
CA TYR A 52 8.20 0.52 1.68
C TYR A 52 7.35 -0.69 1.33
N PHE A 53 6.15 -0.46 0.82
CA PHE A 53 5.21 -1.51 0.44
C PHE A 53 5.00 -1.47 -1.06
N GLU A 54 5.16 -2.61 -1.73
CA GLU A 54 4.92 -2.66 -3.18
C GLU A 54 3.45 -2.35 -3.47
N ALA A 55 3.19 -1.46 -4.44
CA ALA A 55 1.84 -1.00 -4.78
C ALA A 55 0.91 -2.16 -5.18
N LYS A 56 1.46 -3.26 -5.72
CA LYS A 56 0.71 -4.48 -6.09
C LYS A 56 0.13 -5.25 -4.89
N HIS A 57 0.67 -5.01 -3.69
CA HIS A 57 0.25 -5.62 -2.44
C HIS A 57 -0.64 -4.69 -1.60
N LEU A 58 -1.12 -3.60 -2.21
CA LEU A 58 -2.02 -2.67 -1.57
C LEU A 58 -3.36 -2.73 -2.29
N GLU A 59 -4.46 -2.71 -1.55
CA GLU A 59 -5.82 -2.64 -2.06
C GLU A 59 -6.48 -1.35 -1.56
N ILE A 60 -6.99 -0.51 -2.46
CA ILE A 60 -7.62 0.77 -2.11
C ILE A 60 -9.01 0.49 -1.53
N VAL A 61 -9.26 1.03 -0.34
CA VAL A 61 -10.56 0.99 0.32
C VAL A 61 -11.34 2.22 -0.12
N LYS A 62 -12.51 2.00 -0.74
CA LYS A 62 -13.48 3.07 -1.05
C LYS A 62 -14.19 3.55 0.21
#